data_AF-A0A6M4BS70-F1
#
_entry.id   AF-A0A6M4BS70-F1
#
_cell.length_a   1.000
_cell.length_b   1.000
_cell.length_c   1.000
_cell.angle_alpha   90.00
_cell.angle_beta   90.00
_cell.angle_gamma   90.00
#
_symmetry.space_group_name_H-M   'P 1'
#
loop_
_entity.id
_entity.type
_entity.pdbx_description
1 polymer ?
#
loop_
_entity_poly.entity_id
_entity_poly.type
_entity_poly.pdbx_seq_one_letter_code
_entity_poly.pdbx_strand_id
1 'polypeptide(L)'
;QQKLDEFGEQLSKVISVICVAVWAINIGHFNDPAHGGSWIKGAVYYFKIAVALAVAAIPEGLPAVITTCLALGTRRMAKKNAIVRSLPSVETLGCTSVICSDKTGTLTTNQMSVSRMFIFEKIEGGDSSFLEFEITGSTYEPIGDVYLKGQKVKSAEFDALHELGTICVMCNDSAIDFNEFKQAFEKVGEATETALIVLAEKMNPFNVPKTGLDRRSSAIVVRQEIETKWKKEFTLEFSRDRKSMSTYCTPLKPSRLGNGPKLFVKGAPEGVLERCSHARVGTSKVPLNSTLKNRILDLTRQYGTGRDTLRCLGLATADNPLKPEDMDLGDSNKFHTYEVNLTFVGVVGMLDPPRKE
;
A
#
# COMPACT_ATOMS: atom_id res chain seq x y z
N GLN A 1 28.00 -8.85 20.20
CA GLN A 1 27.89 -8.79 21.68
C GLN A 1 28.20 -10.12 22.36
N GLN A 2 27.42 -11.20 22.14
CA GLN A 2 27.65 -12.50 22.80
C GLN A 2 29.10 -13.01 22.70
N LYS A 3 29.75 -12.84 21.55
CA LYS A 3 31.16 -13.21 21.37
C LYS A 3 32.16 -12.33 22.14
N LEU A 4 31.83 -11.06 22.39
CA LEU A 4 32.63 -10.21 23.27
C LEU A 4 32.48 -10.62 24.74
N ASP A 5 31.26 -11.01 25.13
CA ASP A 5 30.99 -11.51 26.49
C ASP A 5 31.72 -12.85 26.71
N GLU A 6 31.66 -13.77 25.74
CA GLU A 6 32.40 -15.04 25.75
C GLU A 6 33.92 -14.82 25.80
N PHE A 7 34.43 -13.87 25.02
CA PHE A 7 35.84 -13.48 25.06
C PHE A 7 36.22 -12.91 26.44
N GLY A 8 35.37 -12.08 27.05
CA GLY A 8 35.58 -11.54 28.39
C GLY A 8 35.66 -12.63 29.46
N GLU A 9 34.78 -13.62 29.41
CA GLU A 9 34.84 -14.77 30.32
C GLU A 9 36.10 -15.61 30.15
N GLN A 10 36.49 -15.88 28.89
CA GLN A 10 37.71 -16.63 28.60
C GLN A 10 38.96 -15.87 29.07
N LEU A 11 39.03 -14.56 28.78
CA LEU A 11 40.15 -13.71 29.18
C LEU A 11 40.28 -13.65 30.71
N SER A 12 39.17 -13.49 31.43
CA SER A 12 39.15 -13.48 32.91
C SER A 12 39.66 -14.79 33.52
N LYS A 13 39.25 -15.94 32.95
CA LYS A 13 39.76 -17.26 33.36
C LYS A 13 41.27 -17.37 33.12
N VAL A 14 41.75 -16.96 31.94
CA VAL A 14 43.18 -17.00 31.58
C VAL A 14 44.01 -16.11 32.52
N ILE A 15 43.58 -14.87 32.76
CA ILE A 15 44.27 -13.94 33.68
C ILE A 15 44.34 -14.53 35.09
N SER A 16 43.22 -15.08 35.60
CA SER A 16 43.17 -15.67 36.93
C SER A 16 44.16 -16.85 37.07
N VAL A 17 44.20 -17.74 36.09
CA VAL A 17 45.14 -18.88 36.06
C VAL A 17 46.59 -18.39 36.03
N ILE A 18 46.91 -17.38 35.19
CA ILE A 18 48.26 -16.83 35.11
C ILE A 18 48.67 -16.17 36.43
N CYS A 19 47.79 -15.39 37.06
CA CYS A 19 48.06 -14.74 38.34
C CYS A 19 48.36 -15.77 39.45
N VAL A 20 47.56 -16.84 39.54
CA VAL A 20 47.79 -17.93 40.51
C VAL A 20 49.08 -18.68 40.19
N ALA A 21 49.37 -18.96 38.92
CA ALA A 21 50.59 -19.65 38.51
C ALA A 21 51.85 -18.83 38.81
N VAL A 22 51.86 -17.54 38.48
CA VAL A 22 52.96 -16.61 38.78
C VAL A 22 53.17 -16.52 40.28
N TRP A 23 52.10 -16.45 41.07
CA TRP A 23 52.20 -16.42 42.53
C TRP A 23 52.77 -17.73 43.10
N ALA A 24 52.29 -18.89 42.61
CA ALA A 24 52.75 -20.20 43.05
C ALA A 24 54.22 -20.47 42.70
N ILE A 25 54.67 -20.12 41.49
CA ILE A 25 56.07 -20.26 41.07
C ILE A 25 57.00 -19.40 41.94
N ASN A 26 56.55 -18.20 42.30
CA ASN A 26 57.38 -17.24 43.02
C ASN A 26 57.32 -17.35 44.55
N ILE A 27 56.45 -18.20 45.12
CA ILE A 27 56.28 -18.32 46.57
C ILE A 27 57.58 -18.72 47.30
N GLY A 28 58.43 -19.53 46.64
CA GLY A 28 59.75 -19.92 47.16
C GLY A 28 60.76 -18.77 47.22
N HIS A 29 60.55 -17.72 46.43
CA HIS A 29 61.40 -16.53 46.34
C HIS A 29 60.90 -15.36 47.21
N PHE A 30 59.87 -15.56 48.03
CA PHE A 30 59.36 -14.47 48.88
C PHE A 30 60.33 -14.06 50.00
N ASN A 31 61.28 -14.95 50.35
CA ASN A 31 62.32 -14.71 51.35
C ASN A 31 63.68 -14.32 50.73
N ASP A 32 63.73 -14.05 49.41
CA ASP A 32 65.00 -13.72 48.75
C ASP A 32 65.59 -12.39 49.30
N PRO A 33 66.89 -12.33 49.65
CA PRO A 33 67.52 -11.12 50.21
C PRO A 33 67.41 -9.89 49.31
N ALA A 34 67.25 -10.10 47.99
CA ALA A 34 67.06 -9.05 46.99
C ALA A 34 65.85 -8.14 47.27
N HIS A 35 64.83 -8.63 48.00
CA HIS A 35 63.63 -7.87 48.35
C HIS A 35 63.68 -7.26 49.77
N GLY A 36 64.85 -7.31 50.42
CA GLY A 36 65.07 -6.77 51.77
C GLY A 36 64.70 -7.74 52.90
N GLY A 37 64.70 -9.05 52.63
CA GLY A 37 64.58 -10.12 53.64
C GLY A 37 63.24 -10.24 54.37
N SER A 38 62.22 -9.51 53.93
CA SER A 38 60.88 -9.54 54.54
C SER A 38 59.87 -10.17 53.59
N TRP A 39 59.22 -11.24 54.04
CA TRP A 39 58.20 -11.98 53.29
C TRP A 39 57.06 -11.07 52.78
N ILE A 40 56.70 -10.04 53.56
CA ILE A 40 55.66 -9.06 53.21
C ILE A 40 56.08 -8.24 51.98
N LYS A 41 57.35 -7.84 51.88
CA LYS A 41 57.84 -7.05 50.73
C LYS A 41 57.88 -7.88 49.45
N GLY A 42 58.28 -9.15 49.54
CA GLY A 42 58.22 -10.11 48.43
C GLY A 42 56.79 -10.33 47.94
N ALA A 43 55.85 -10.57 48.86
CA ALA A 43 54.43 -10.74 48.53
C ALA A 43 53.84 -9.51 47.82
N VAL A 44 54.14 -8.29 48.31
CA VAL A 44 53.70 -7.04 47.68
C VAL A 44 54.31 -6.87 46.28
N TYR A 45 55.57 -7.24 46.08
CA TYR A 45 56.24 -7.15 44.79
C TYR A 45 55.59 -8.07 43.74
N TYR A 46 55.38 -9.34 44.08
CA TYR A 46 54.74 -10.30 43.17
C TYR A 46 53.24 -10.02 42.97
N PHE A 47 52.55 -9.50 43.98
CA PHE A 47 51.18 -9.02 43.83
C PHE A 47 51.11 -7.83 42.86
N LYS A 48 52.06 -6.88 42.95
CA LYS A 48 52.18 -5.76 42.01
C LYS A 48 52.41 -6.25 40.58
N ILE A 49 53.24 -7.28 40.38
CA ILE A 49 53.45 -7.91 39.06
C ILE A 49 52.16 -8.56 38.55
N ALA A 50 51.44 -9.31 39.40
CA ALA A 50 50.19 -9.96 39.01
C ALA A 50 49.12 -8.94 38.57
N VAL A 51 48.96 -7.84 39.32
CA VAL A 51 48.04 -6.75 38.96
C VAL A 51 48.48 -6.07 37.66
N ALA A 52 49.78 -5.78 37.48
CA ALA A 52 50.29 -5.17 36.26
C ALA A 52 50.04 -6.06 35.03
N LEU A 53 50.22 -7.37 35.16
CA LEU A 53 49.99 -8.34 34.09
C LEU A 53 48.49 -8.47 33.77
N ALA A 54 47.63 -8.44 34.78
CA ALA A 54 46.18 -8.43 34.60
C ALA A 54 45.70 -7.20 33.81
N VAL A 55 46.17 -5.99 34.16
CA VAL A 55 45.85 -4.76 33.44
C VAL A 55 46.40 -4.79 32.02
N ALA A 56 47.64 -5.27 31.82
CA ALA A 56 48.24 -5.38 30.49
C ALA A 56 47.49 -6.32 29.53
N ALA A 57 46.77 -7.31 30.07
CA ALA A 57 46.00 -8.28 29.29
C ALA A 57 44.60 -7.78 28.90
N ILE A 58 44.04 -6.79 29.60
CA ILE A 58 42.69 -6.27 29.32
C ILE A 58 42.76 -5.21 28.22
N PRO A 59 42.09 -5.41 27.07
CA PRO A 59 42.10 -4.43 25.99
C PRO A 59 41.08 -3.31 26.27
N GLU A 60 41.41 -2.42 27.22
CA GLU A 60 40.52 -1.32 27.66
C GLU A 60 40.09 -0.38 26.53
N GLY A 61 40.89 -0.27 25.46
CA GLY A 61 40.57 0.52 24.27
C GLY A 61 39.58 -0.13 23.30
N LEU A 62 39.33 -1.43 23.39
CA LEU A 62 38.50 -2.17 22.43
C LEU A 62 37.04 -1.67 22.40
N PRO A 63 36.34 -1.44 23.54
CA PRO A 63 34.99 -0.89 23.53
C PRO A 63 34.89 0.48 22.85
N ALA A 64 35.91 1.34 23.02
CA ALA A 64 35.96 2.66 22.39
C ALA A 64 36.13 2.56 20.87
N VAL A 65 37.00 1.65 20.40
CA VAL A 65 37.22 1.40 18.96
C VAL A 65 35.96 0.82 18.31
N ILE A 66 35.32 -0.17 18.94
CA ILE A 66 34.07 -0.79 18.45
C ILE A 66 32.97 0.27 18.35
N THR A 67 32.75 1.03 19.42
CA THR A 67 31.70 2.08 19.46
C THR A 67 31.92 3.12 18.38
N THR A 68 33.18 3.57 18.20
CA THR A 68 33.54 4.55 17.15
C THR A 68 33.29 3.97 15.75
N CYS A 69 33.66 2.72 15.52
CA CYS A 69 33.43 2.03 14.25
C CYS A 69 31.94 1.91 13.93
N LEU A 70 31.13 1.46 14.89
CA LEU A 70 29.67 1.33 14.74
C LEU A 70 28.99 2.69 14.54
N ALA A 71 29.45 3.74 15.21
CA ALA A 71 28.94 5.10 15.04
C ALA A 71 29.23 5.65 13.63
N LEU A 72 30.45 5.44 13.12
CA LEU A 72 30.80 5.78 11.74
C LEU A 72 29.97 4.98 10.73
N GLY A 73 29.74 3.69 10.98
CA GLY A 73 28.85 2.85 10.19
C GLY A 73 27.40 3.35 10.17
N THR A 74 26.88 3.73 11.34
CA THR A 74 25.54 4.32 11.50
C THR A 74 25.41 5.62 10.70
N ARG A 75 26.43 6.50 10.74
CA ARG A 75 26.45 7.74 9.94
C ARG A 75 26.45 7.45 8.44
N ARG A 76 27.16 6.42 7.98
CA ARG A 76 27.16 6.00 6.56
C ARG A 76 25.79 5.45 6.13
N MET A 77 25.12 4.69 6.99
CA MET A 77 23.78 4.16 6.71
C MET A 77 22.70 5.24 6.70
N ALA A 78 22.78 6.23 7.60
CA ALA A 78 21.85 7.36 7.60
C ALA A 78 21.88 8.14 6.27
N LYS A 79 23.05 8.28 5.63
CA LYS A 79 23.17 8.87 4.28
C LYS A 79 22.49 8.05 3.18
N LYS A 80 22.16 6.78 3.45
CA LYS A 80 21.42 5.87 2.56
C LYS A 80 19.99 5.63 3.06
N ASN A 81 19.41 6.59 3.80
CA ASN A 81 18.05 6.53 4.34
C ASN A 81 17.79 5.38 5.34
N ALA A 82 18.84 4.79 5.94
CA ALA A 82 18.73 3.77 6.97
C ALA A 82 19.07 4.36 8.35
N ILE A 83 18.04 4.65 9.15
CA ILE A 83 18.19 5.21 10.50
C ILE A 83 18.35 4.08 11.51
N VAL A 84 19.58 3.82 11.94
CA VAL A 84 19.88 2.79 12.94
C VAL A 84 19.65 3.35 14.34
N ARG A 85 18.75 2.72 15.10
CA ARG A 85 18.42 3.12 16.49
C ARG A 85 19.35 2.52 17.54
N SER A 86 20.09 1.46 17.18
CA SER A 86 20.96 0.71 18.10
C SER A 86 22.27 0.35 17.39
N LEU A 87 23.41 0.83 17.91
CA LEU A 87 24.72 0.66 17.27
C LEU A 87 25.09 -0.80 16.95
N PRO A 88 24.85 -1.79 17.82
CA PRO A 88 25.10 -3.20 17.49
C PRO A 88 24.30 -3.72 16.28
N SER A 89 23.18 -3.09 15.94
CA SER A 89 22.35 -3.54 14.81
C SER A 89 23.05 -3.37 13.46
N VAL A 90 24.05 -2.48 13.38
CA VAL A 90 24.89 -2.31 12.18
C VAL A 90 25.62 -3.60 11.81
N GLU A 91 26.18 -4.28 12.81
CA GLU A 91 26.90 -5.54 12.63
C GLU A 91 25.91 -6.67 12.32
N THR A 92 24.86 -6.81 13.13
CA THR A 92 23.86 -7.88 12.98
C THR A 92 23.18 -7.86 11.62
N LEU A 93 22.95 -6.67 11.04
CA LEU A 93 22.34 -6.55 9.70
C LEU A 93 23.20 -7.24 8.63
N GLY A 94 24.54 -7.26 8.79
CA GLY A 94 25.46 -7.96 7.89
C GLY A 94 25.36 -9.50 7.97
N CYS A 95 24.80 -10.03 9.05
CA CYS A 95 24.58 -11.47 9.27
C CYS A 95 23.15 -11.92 8.96
N THR A 96 22.32 -11.05 8.36
CA THR A 96 20.91 -11.36 8.07
C THR A 96 20.79 -12.49 7.05
N SER A 97 20.11 -13.58 7.40
CA SER A 97 19.85 -14.72 6.50
C SER A 97 18.43 -14.75 5.93
N VAL A 98 17.47 -14.11 6.59
CA VAL A 98 16.06 -14.04 6.18
C VAL A 98 15.55 -12.61 6.36
N ILE A 99 14.91 -12.08 5.33
CA ILE A 99 14.24 -10.77 5.37
C ILE A 99 12.73 -10.99 5.20
N CYS A 100 11.99 -10.79 6.29
CA CYS A 100 10.53 -10.72 6.24
C CYS A 100 10.14 -9.26 6.00
N SER A 101 9.56 -8.97 4.84
CA SER A 101 9.12 -7.62 4.47
C SER A 101 7.61 -7.57 4.33
N ASP A 102 6.99 -6.50 4.81
CA ASP A 102 5.59 -6.22 4.50
C ASP A 102 5.48 -5.80 3.02
N LYS A 103 4.33 -6.05 2.39
CA LYS A 103 4.12 -5.68 0.99
C LYS A 103 3.82 -4.18 0.87
N THR A 104 2.75 -3.74 1.52
CA THR A 104 2.13 -2.43 1.28
C THR A 104 3.01 -1.32 1.84
N GLY A 105 3.49 -0.42 0.98
CA GLY A 105 4.32 0.72 1.40
C GLY A 105 5.80 0.39 1.65
N THR A 106 6.17 -0.89 1.70
CA THR A 106 7.59 -1.31 1.74
C THR A 106 8.03 -1.83 0.38
N LEU A 107 7.48 -2.95 -0.10
CA LEU A 107 7.77 -3.47 -1.45
C LEU A 107 7.03 -2.69 -2.54
N THR A 108 5.87 -2.14 -2.21
CA THR A 108 5.05 -1.31 -3.11
C THR A 108 5.05 0.15 -2.67
N THR A 109 4.62 1.02 -3.58
CA THR A 109 4.61 2.47 -3.33
C THR A 109 3.42 2.94 -2.48
N ASN A 110 2.43 2.07 -2.21
CA ASN A 110 1.14 2.41 -1.58
C ASN A 110 0.39 3.52 -2.36
N GLN A 111 0.61 3.54 -3.69
CA GLN A 111 -0.02 4.45 -4.63
C GLN A 111 -0.95 3.61 -5.51
N MET A 112 -2.14 3.33 -4.99
CA MET A 112 -3.11 2.54 -5.75
C MET A 112 -3.49 3.30 -7.02
N SER A 113 -3.30 2.68 -8.17
CA SER A 113 -3.64 3.28 -9.47
C SER A 113 -4.42 2.27 -10.31
N VAL A 114 -5.49 2.73 -10.94
CA VAL A 114 -6.20 1.92 -11.93
C VAL A 114 -5.33 1.81 -13.17
N SER A 115 -5.03 0.58 -13.58
CA SER A 115 -4.18 0.27 -14.74
C SER A 115 -4.97 -0.33 -15.89
N ARG A 116 -6.06 -1.06 -15.60
CA ARG A 116 -6.96 -1.61 -16.60
C ARG A 116 -8.41 -1.37 -16.24
N MET A 117 -9.28 -1.30 -17.24
CA MET A 117 -10.73 -1.39 -17.04
C MET A 117 -11.36 -2.08 -18.23
N PHE A 118 -12.57 -2.60 -18.08
CA PHE A 118 -13.35 -3.10 -19.21
C PHE A 118 -14.84 -2.82 -19.07
N ILE A 119 -15.50 -2.69 -20.22
CA ILE A 119 -16.95 -2.56 -20.39
C ILE A 119 -17.40 -3.49 -21.52
N PHE A 120 -18.70 -3.73 -21.65
CA PHE A 120 -19.23 -4.44 -22.81
C PHE A 120 -19.17 -3.57 -24.08
N GLU A 121 -18.73 -4.17 -25.18
CA GLU A 121 -18.80 -3.58 -26.53
C GLU A 121 -20.16 -3.87 -27.15
N LYS A 122 -20.51 -5.16 -27.23
CA LYS A 122 -21.75 -5.67 -27.82
C LYS A 122 -22.14 -7.01 -27.20
N ILE A 123 -23.43 -7.31 -27.25
CA ILE A 123 -24.03 -8.59 -26.86
C ILE A 123 -25.05 -8.94 -27.94
N GLU A 124 -24.76 -9.94 -28.78
CA GLU A 124 -25.61 -10.34 -29.91
C GLU A 124 -25.65 -11.86 -30.04
N GLY A 125 -26.85 -12.45 -30.11
CA GLY A 125 -27.03 -13.87 -30.49
C GLY A 125 -26.34 -14.90 -29.59
N GLY A 126 -25.95 -14.54 -28.36
CA GLY A 126 -25.19 -15.40 -27.45
C GLY A 126 -23.68 -15.17 -27.45
N ASP A 127 -23.17 -14.36 -28.38
CA ASP A 127 -21.79 -13.86 -28.35
C ASP A 127 -21.74 -12.47 -27.69
N SER A 128 -20.60 -12.14 -27.11
CA SER A 128 -20.33 -10.87 -26.44
C SER A 128 -18.87 -10.50 -26.61
N SER A 129 -18.57 -9.22 -26.70
CA SER A 129 -17.19 -8.72 -26.68
C SER A 129 -17.03 -7.62 -25.64
N PHE A 130 -15.81 -7.48 -25.14
CA PHE A 130 -15.42 -6.45 -24.18
C PHE A 130 -14.50 -5.44 -24.85
N LEU A 131 -14.63 -4.19 -24.45
CA LEU A 131 -13.60 -3.18 -24.68
C LEU A 131 -12.73 -3.12 -23.44
N GLU A 132 -11.47 -3.54 -23.59
CA GLU A 132 -10.46 -3.49 -22.55
C GLU A 132 -9.57 -2.27 -22.75
N PHE A 133 -9.50 -1.43 -21.72
CA PHE A 133 -8.73 -0.20 -21.74
C PHE A 133 -7.53 -0.31 -20.80
N GLU A 134 -6.42 0.32 -21.19
CA GLU A 134 -5.22 0.49 -20.40
C GLU A 134 -5.07 1.96 -20.00
N ILE A 135 -4.74 2.21 -18.73
CA ILE A 135 -4.63 3.56 -18.18
C ILE A 135 -3.19 3.78 -17.73
N THR A 136 -2.60 4.90 -18.15
CA THR A 136 -1.24 5.26 -17.75
C THR A 136 -1.20 6.06 -16.45
N GLY A 137 0.00 6.13 -15.85
CA GLY A 137 0.27 6.83 -14.60
C GLY A 137 0.07 5.93 -13.37
N SER A 138 1.08 5.89 -12.51
CA SER A 138 1.17 5.01 -11.35
C SER A 138 1.09 5.74 -10.01
N THR A 139 0.68 7.01 -10.03
CA THR A 139 0.56 7.88 -8.84
C THR A 139 -0.86 8.44 -8.76
N TYR A 140 -1.15 9.15 -7.66
CA TYR A 140 -2.39 9.93 -7.55
C TYR A 140 -2.40 11.23 -8.37
N GLU A 141 -1.40 11.46 -9.23
CA GLU A 141 -1.44 12.58 -10.15
C GLU A 141 -2.49 12.32 -11.25
N PRO A 142 -3.46 13.23 -11.46
CA PRO A 142 -4.53 13.07 -12.45
C PRO A 142 -4.07 13.39 -13.87
N ILE A 143 -2.86 12.96 -14.21
CA ILE A 143 -2.26 13.03 -15.53
C ILE A 143 -2.06 11.59 -16.01
N GLY A 144 -2.67 11.27 -17.14
CA GLY A 144 -2.63 9.94 -17.72
C GLY A 144 -3.51 9.88 -18.95
N ASP A 145 -3.25 8.86 -19.75
CA ASP A 145 -3.90 8.61 -21.02
C ASP A 145 -4.60 7.26 -20.97
N VAL A 146 -5.72 7.15 -21.70
CA VAL A 146 -6.49 5.92 -21.85
C VAL A 146 -6.22 5.34 -23.22
N TYR A 147 -5.87 4.07 -23.27
CA TYR A 147 -5.56 3.33 -24.49
C TYR A 147 -6.55 2.19 -24.70
N LEU A 148 -6.93 1.95 -25.96
CA LEU A 148 -7.69 0.81 -26.40
C LEU A 148 -6.90 0.12 -27.51
N LYS A 149 -6.54 -1.16 -27.33
CA LYS A 149 -5.72 -1.93 -28.29
C LYS A 149 -4.43 -1.19 -28.70
N GLY A 150 -3.76 -0.54 -27.74
CA GLY A 150 -2.52 0.20 -27.95
C GLY A 150 -2.67 1.60 -28.57
N GLN A 151 -3.89 2.03 -28.91
CA GLN A 151 -4.14 3.37 -29.44
C GLN A 151 -4.75 4.28 -28.38
N LYS A 152 -4.28 5.52 -28.29
CA LYS A 152 -4.83 6.52 -27.39
C LYS A 152 -6.24 6.90 -27.84
N VAL A 153 -7.21 6.81 -26.94
CA VAL A 153 -8.63 7.08 -27.20
C VAL A 153 -9.17 8.13 -26.25
N LYS A 154 -10.29 8.77 -26.64
CA LYS A 154 -11.02 9.67 -25.75
C LYS A 154 -12.14 8.91 -25.07
N SER A 155 -12.13 8.85 -23.75
CA SER A 155 -13.19 8.16 -22.99
C SER A 155 -14.58 8.72 -23.25
N ALA A 156 -14.67 10.00 -23.66
CA ALA A 156 -15.92 10.66 -23.99
C ALA A 156 -16.67 10.04 -25.18
N GLU A 157 -16.01 9.25 -26.02
CA GLU A 157 -16.59 8.56 -27.17
C GLU A 157 -17.38 7.29 -26.79
N PHE A 158 -17.28 6.83 -25.54
CA PHE A 158 -17.92 5.61 -25.06
C PHE A 158 -18.94 5.93 -23.96
N ASP A 159 -20.24 5.79 -24.25
CA ASP A 159 -21.30 6.15 -23.29
C ASP A 159 -21.21 5.39 -21.96
N ALA A 160 -20.83 4.10 -21.99
CA ALA A 160 -20.67 3.31 -20.77
C ALA A 160 -19.51 3.83 -19.88
N LEU A 161 -18.51 4.52 -20.45
CA LEU A 161 -17.45 5.17 -19.67
C LEU A 161 -17.94 6.45 -18.97
N HIS A 162 -19.03 7.07 -19.42
CA HIS A 162 -19.68 8.16 -18.70
C HIS A 162 -20.33 7.63 -17.41
N GLU A 163 -21.03 6.50 -17.51
CA GLU A 163 -21.60 5.82 -16.34
C GLU A 163 -20.50 5.33 -15.40
N LEU A 164 -19.46 4.66 -15.93
CA LEU A 164 -18.33 4.17 -15.16
C LEU A 164 -17.64 5.31 -14.38
N GLY A 165 -17.34 6.42 -15.04
CA GLY A 165 -16.75 7.60 -14.39
C GLY A 165 -17.67 8.22 -13.34
N THR A 166 -18.98 8.23 -13.59
CA THR A 166 -19.98 8.70 -12.61
C THR A 166 -20.00 7.81 -11.38
N ILE A 167 -19.96 6.48 -11.52
CA ILE A 167 -19.88 5.55 -10.38
C ILE A 167 -18.58 5.78 -9.60
N CYS A 168 -17.45 5.92 -10.29
CA CYS A 168 -16.14 6.16 -9.68
C CYS A 168 -16.09 7.40 -8.78
N VAL A 169 -16.83 8.46 -9.14
CA VAL A 169 -16.90 9.72 -8.38
C VAL A 169 -18.03 9.72 -7.36
N MET A 170 -19.23 9.29 -7.74
CA MET A 170 -20.41 9.38 -6.86
C MET A 170 -20.40 8.30 -5.79
N CYS A 171 -20.03 7.06 -6.12
CA CYS A 171 -19.90 6.00 -5.15
C CYS A 171 -18.51 6.05 -4.48
N ASN A 172 -18.15 7.17 -3.85
CA ASN A 172 -16.80 7.44 -3.33
C ASN A 172 -16.82 8.45 -2.19
N ASP A 173 -16.08 8.19 -1.11
CA ASP A 173 -15.96 9.10 0.04
C ASP A 173 -14.53 9.65 0.22
N SER A 174 -13.65 9.36 -0.74
CA SER A 174 -12.27 9.81 -0.77
C SER A 174 -12.07 10.99 -1.73
N ALA A 175 -10.89 11.60 -1.66
CA ALA A 175 -10.46 12.69 -2.51
C ALA A 175 -8.95 12.62 -2.77
N ILE A 176 -8.48 13.53 -3.63
CA ILE A 176 -7.07 13.86 -3.78
C ILE A 176 -6.85 15.30 -3.31
N ASP A 177 -5.70 15.55 -2.72
CA ASP A 177 -5.25 16.90 -2.37
C ASP A 177 -3.81 17.14 -2.84
N PHE A 178 -3.50 18.39 -3.16
CA PHE A 178 -2.16 18.78 -3.60
C PHE A 178 -1.33 19.32 -2.43
N ASN A 179 -0.34 18.53 -2.01
CA ASN A 179 0.58 18.92 -0.95
C ASN A 179 1.68 19.84 -1.51
N GLU A 180 1.60 21.13 -1.19
CA GLU A 180 2.54 22.16 -1.66
C GLU A 180 3.97 21.94 -1.14
N PHE A 181 4.15 21.38 0.05
CA PHE A 181 5.48 21.12 0.59
C PHE A 181 6.18 19.96 -0.15
N LYS A 182 5.44 18.89 -0.43
CA LYS A 182 5.96 17.70 -1.15
C LYS A 182 5.89 17.83 -2.67
N GLN A 183 5.20 18.85 -3.18
CA GLN A 183 4.94 19.06 -4.62
C GLN A 183 4.28 17.85 -5.31
N ALA A 184 3.42 17.13 -4.58
CA ALA A 184 2.81 15.88 -5.01
C ALA A 184 1.34 15.78 -4.58
N PHE A 185 0.55 15.03 -5.35
CA PHE A 185 -0.81 14.67 -4.95
C PHE A 185 -0.79 13.57 -3.90
N GLU A 186 -1.53 13.80 -2.82
CA GLU A 186 -1.74 12.85 -1.75
C GLU A 186 -3.20 12.41 -1.71
N LYS A 187 -3.42 11.18 -1.26
CA LYS A 187 -4.76 10.67 -1.02
C LYS A 187 -5.36 11.30 0.24
N VAL A 188 -6.65 11.57 0.19
CA VAL A 188 -7.49 11.85 1.35
C VAL A 188 -8.54 10.74 1.42
N GLY A 189 -8.45 9.87 2.42
CA GLY A 189 -9.28 8.67 2.52
C GLY A 189 -8.56 7.39 2.09
N GLU A 190 -9.32 6.44 1.54
CA GLU A 190 -8.81 5.11 1.17
C GLU A 190 -8.09 5.10 -0.17
N ALA A 191 -6.97 4.37 -0.26
CA ALA A 191 -6.17 4.27 -1.49
C ALA A 191 -7.00 3.76 -2.69
N THR A 192 -7.83 2.74 -2.45
CA THR A 192 -8.72 2.14 -3.45
C THR A 192 -9.66 3.17 -4.07
N GLU A 193 -10.25 4.02 -3.23
CA GLU A 193 -11.23 5.01 -3.66
C GLU A 193 -10.57 6.22 -4.29
N THR A 194 -9.45 6.68 -3.76
CA THR A 194 -8.66 7.75 -4.38
C THR A 194 -8.24 7.36 -5.81
N ALA A 195 -7.87 6.09 -6.04
CA ALA A 195 -7.55 5.59 -7.38
C ALA A 195 -8.73 5.74 -8.36
N LEU A 196 -9.97 5.62 -7.89
CA LEU A 196 -11.18 5.82 -8.72
C LEU A 196 -11.43 7.29 -9.05
N ILE A 197 -11.16 8.20 -8.11
CA ILE A 197 -11.22 9.65 -8.38
C ILE A 197 -10.18 10.02 -9.45
N VAL A 198 -8.95 9.56 -9.28
CA VAL A 198 -7.86 9.79 -10.23
C VAL A 198 -8.17 9.16 -11.59
N LEU A 199 -8.77 7.97 -11.63
CA LEU A 199 -9.24 7.35 -12.87
C LEU A 199 -10.26 8.24 -13.58
N ALA A 200 -11.29 8.73 -12.88
CA ALA A 200 -12.31 9.58 -13.48
C ALA A 200 -11.69 10.87 -14.07
N GLU A 201 -10.73 11.46 -13.35
CA GLU A 201 -9.99 12.64 -13.80
C GLU A 201 -9.10 12.38 -15.02
N LYS A 202 -8.44 11.22 -15.11
CA LYS A 202 -7.68 10.79 -16.30
C LYS A 202 -8.58 10.48 -17.49
N MET A 203 -9.72 9.82 -17.23
CA MET A 203 -10.68 9.46 -18.27
C MET A 203 -11.32 10.69 -18.90
N ASN A 204 -11.69 11.68 -18.07
CA ASN A 204 -12.45 12.87 -18.45
C ASN A 204 -13.62 12.53 -19.39
N PRO A 205 -14.59 11.70 -18.95
CA PRO A 205 -15.63 11.16 -19.83
C PRO A 205 -16.57 12.25 -20.39
N PHE A 206 -16.64 13.42 -19.75
CA PHE A 206 -17.45 14.55 -20.24
C PHE A 206 -16.65 15.55 -21.08
N ASN A 207 -15.38 15.26 -21.40
CA ASN A 207 -14.48 16.12 -22.18
C ASN A 207 -14.42 17.55 -21.63
N VAL A 208 -14.36 17.69 -20.31
CA VAL A 208 -14.29 18.98 -19.60
C VAL A 208 -12.94 19.64 -19.89
N PRO A 209 -12.89 20.92 -20.28
CA PRO A 209 -11.64 21.59 -20.58
C PRO A 209 -10.77 21.73 -19.33
N LYS A 210 -9.51 21.27 -19.43
CA LYS A 210 -8.49 21.38 -18.36
C LYS A 210 -7.45 22.49 -18.60
N THR A 211 -7.51 23.15 -19.75
CA THR A 211 -6.52 24.15 -20.17
C THR A 211 -6.64 25.45 -19.39
N GLY A 212 -5.50 26.06 -19.02
CA GLY A 212 -5.47 27.37 -18.34
C GLY A 212 -5.80 27.32 -16.84
N LEU A 213 -5.98 26.12 -16.28
CA LEU A 213 -6.15 25.91 -14.84
C LEU A 213 -4.80 25.64 -14.18
N ASP A 214 -4.66 26.02 -12.91
CA ASP A 214 -3.53 25.62 -12.09
C ASP A 214 -3.56 24.11 -11.80
N ARG A 215 -2.46 23.58 -11.25
CA ARG A 215 -2.30 22.14 -10.98
C ARG A 215 -3.36 21.61 -10.01
N ARG A 216 -3.78 22.39 -9.00
CA ARG A 216 -4.80 21.96 -8.02
C ARG A 216 -6.19 21.97 -8.65
N SER A 217 -6.55 23.02 -9.39
CA SER A 217 -7.88 23.11 -10.02
C SER A 217 -8.07 22.09 -11.15
N SER A 218 -7.04 21.85 -11.97
CA SER A 218 -7.10 20.84 -13.06
C SER A 218 -7.26 19.40 -12.55
N ALA A 219 -6.92 19.15 -11.29
CA ALA A 219 -6.96 17.84 -10.65
C ALA A 219 -8.36 17.39 -10.24
N ILE A 220 -9.32 18.31 -10.06
CA ILE A 220 -10.65 17.99 -9.52
C ILE A 220 -11.81 18.42 -10.44
N VAL A 221 -11.49 18.86 -11.66
CA VAL A 221 -12.48 19.47 -12.55
C VAL A 221 -13.53 18.48 -13.05
N VAL A 222 -13.16 17.21 -13.28
CA VAL A 222 -14.12 16.19 -13.74
C VAL A 222 -15.04 15.81 -12.60
N ARG A 223 -14.50 15.66 -11.39
CA ARG A 223 -15.26 15.46 -10.17
C ARG A 223 -16.28 16.58 -9.98
N GLN A 224 -15.84 17.84 -10.03
CA GLN A 224 -16.71 19.00 -9.88
C GLN A 224 -17.83 19.00 -10.92
N GLU A 225 -17.51 18.72 -12.20
CA GLU A 225 -18.53 18.64 -13.25
C GLU A 225 -19.59 17.57 -12.95
N ILE A 226 -19.18 16.39 -12.47
CA ILE A 226 -20.09 15.30 -12.09
C ILE A 226 -20.96 15.70 -10.88
N GLU A 227 -20.38 16.34 -9.87
CA GLU A 227 -21.10 16.87 -8.70
C GLU A 227 -22.12 17.95 -9.09
N THR A 228 -21.94 18.68 -10.20
CA THR A 228 -22.99 19.58 -10.71
C THR A 228 -24.17 18.86 -11.39
N LYS A 229 -23.99 17.59 -11.77
CA LYS A 229 -25.02 16.77 -12.43
C LYS A 229 -25.77 15.88 -11.46
N TRP A 230 -25.13 15.48 -10.37
CA TRP A 230 -25.66 14.53 -9.40
C TRP A 230 -25.50 15.04 -7.98
N LYS A 231 -26.57 14.94 -7.20
CA LYS A 231 -26.51 15.13 -5.75
C LYS A 231 -26.45 13.77 -5.08
N LYS A 232 -25.41 13.53 -4.28
CA LYS A 232 -25.34 12.38 -3.37
C LYS A 232 -26.27 12.66 -2.20
N GLU A 233 -27.29 11.83 -2.00
CA GLU A 233 -28.21 11.96 -0.86
C GLU A 233 -27.64 11.24 0.37
N PHE A 234 -27.22 9.98 0.20
CA PHE A 234 -26.61 9.18 1.26
C PHE A 234 -25.77 8.02 0.69
N THR A 235 -24.95 7.44 1.56
CA THR A 235 -24.09 6.28 1.28
C THR A 235 -24.59 5.08 2.07
N LEU A 236 -24.74 3.92 1.42
CA LEU A 236 -24.80 2.62 2.06
C LEU A 236 -23.36 2.13 2.22
N GLU A 237 -22.82 2.31 3.42
CA GLU A 237 -21.41 2.08 3.76
C GLU A 237 -20.95 0.65 3.49
N PHE A 238 -19.66 0.46 3.24
CA PHE A 238 -19.12 -0.87 2.97
C PHE A 238 -19.30 -1.82 4.16
N SER A 239 -19.78 -3.05 3.90
CA SER A 239 -19.82 -4.12 4.89
C SER A 239 -19.17 -5.40 4.36
N ARG A 240 -18.53 -6.17 5.26
CA ARG A 240 -17.70 -7.34 4.89
C ARG A 240 -18.51 -8.53 4.40
N ASP A 241 -19.76 -8.63 4.81
CA ASP A 241 -20.74 -9.63 4.41
C ASP A 241 -21.08 -9.51 2.92
N ARG A 242 -21.48 -8.33 2.43
CA ARG A 242 -21.82 -8.10 1.02
C ARG A 242 -20.64 -7.66 0.14
N LYS A 243 -19.54 -7.20 0.76
CA LYS A 243 -18.32 -6.72 0.10
C LYS A 243 -18.57 -5.66 -0.99
N SER A 244 -19.55 -4.79 -0.77
CA SER A 244 -19.88 -3.67 -1.66
C SER A 244 -20.26 -2.43 -0.85
N MET A 245 -20.20 -1.30 -1.54
CA MET A 245 -20.67 0.01 -1.10
C MET A 245 -21.58 0.54 -2.21
N SER A 246 -22.57 1.34 -1.82
CA SER A 246 -23.37 2.06 -2.80
C SER A 246 -23.77 3.45 -2.34
N THR A 247 -24.14 4.32 -3.27
CA THR A 247 -24.58 5.68 -2.98
C THR A 247 -25.85 6.00 -3.73
N TYR A 248 -26.84 6.52 -3.01
CA TYR A 248 -28.09 6.99 -3.60
C TYR A 248 -27.90 8.41 -4.12
N CYS A 249 -28.16 8.61 -5.41
CA CYS A 249 -27.90 9.87 -6.08
C CYS A 249 -29.12 10.32 -6.88
N THR A 250 -29.45 11.61 -6.77
CA THR A 250 -30.52 12.27 -7.51
C THR A 250 -29.91 13.15 -8.61
N PRO A 251 -30.40 13.09 -9.86
CA PRO A 251 -29.89 13.96 -10.91
C PRO A 251 -30.37 15.40 -10.68
N LEU A 252 -29.44 16.35 -10.76
CA LEU A 252 -29.69 17.80 -10.69
C LEU A 252 -29.96 18.41 -12.07
N LYS A 253 -29.49 17.75 -13.13
CA LYS A 253 -29.65 18.14 -14.53
C LYS A 253 -30.05 16.91 -15.35
N PRO A 254 -30.66 17.08 -16.55
CA PRO A 254 -30.90 15.97 -17.46
C PRO A 254 -29.61 15.19 -17.71
N SER A 255 -29.66 13.88 -17.46
CA SER A 255 -28.50 13.00 -17.54
C SER A 255 -28.72 11.92 -18.60
N ARG A 256 -27.64 11.49 -19.25
CA ARG A 256 -27.66 10.35 -20.19
C ARG A 256 -28.07 9.04 -19.52
N LEU A 257 -27.93 8.96 -18.20
CA LEU A 257 -28.31 7.80 -17.39
C LEU A 257 -29.80 7.81 -16.98
N GLY A 258 -30.55 8.83 -17.41
CA GLY A 258 -31.95 9.05 -17.06
C GLY A 258 -32.13 10.15 -16.01
N ASN A 259 -33.39 10.58 -15.84
CA ASN A 259 -33.76 11.69 -14.97
C ASN A 259 -34.28 11.24 -13.59
N GLY A 260 -34.30 9.93 -13.33
CA GLY A 260 -34.69 9.36 -12.03
C GLY A 260 -33.49 9.18 -11.09
N PRO A 261 -33.74 8.97 -9.79
CA PRO A 261 -32.69 8.61 -8.85
C PRO A 261 -32.01 7.29 -9.24
N LYS A 262 -30.74 7.17 -8.85
CA LYS A 262 -29.90 6.00 -9.11
C LYS A 262 -29.19 5.56 -7.84
N LEU A 263 -28.94 4.26 -7.74
CA LEU A 263 -28.03 3.71 -6.73
C LEU A 263 -26.77 3.24 -7.45
N PHE A 264 -25.67 3.97 -7.31
CA PHE A 264 -24.38 3.59 -7.87
C PHE A 264 -23.68 2.63 -6.92
N VAL A 265 -23.17 1.52 -7.42
CA VAL A 265 -22.62 0.42 -6.62
C VAL A 265 -21.20 0.10 -7.07
N LYS A 266 -20.30 -0.10 -6.10
CA LYS A 266 -18.98 -0.69 -6.33
C LYS A 266 -18.70 -1.79 -5.32
N GLY A 267 -17.98 -2.83 -5.72
CA GLY A 267 -17.63 -3.90 -4.77
C GLY A 267 -16.85 -5.04 -5.37
N ALA A 268 -16.73 -6.12 -4.60
CA ALA A 268 -16.15 -7.37 -5.07
C ALA A 268 -16.92 -7.87 -6.31
N PRO A 269 -16.24 -8.13 -7.45
CA PRO A 269 -16.89 -8.46 -8.71
C PRO A 269 -17.91 -9.60 -8.59
N GLU A 270 -17.57 -10.69 -7.90
CA GLU A 270 -18.43 -11.87 -7.70
C GLU A 270 -19.76 -11.50 -7.03
N GLY A 271 -19.70 -10.83 -5.87
CA GLY A 271 -20.90 -10.49 -5.10
C GLY A 271 -21.75 -9.38 -5.73
N VAL A 272 -21.15 -8.45 -6.47
CA VAL A 272 -21.92 -7.45 -7.24
C VAL A 272 -22.62 -8.12 -8.42
N LEU A 273 -21.93 -9.02 -9.13
CA LEU A 273 -22.43 -9.68 -10.32
C LEU A 273 -23.58 -10.68 -10.04
N GLU A 274 -23.55 -11.35 -8.88
CA GLU A 274 -24.68 -12.17 -8.43
C GLU A 274 -25.98 -11.37 -8.38
N ARG A 275 -25.91 -10.12 -7.90
CA ARG A 275 -27.04 -9.20 -7.76
C ARG A 275 -27.37 -8.41 -9.03
N CYS A 276 -26.59 -8.60 -10.09
CA CYS A 276 -26.88 -8.03 -11.40
C CYS A 276 -27.88 -8.90 -12.18
N SER A 277 -28.92 -8.25 -12.70
CA SER A 277 -29.93 -8.85 -13.59
C SER A 277 -29.72 -8.46 -15.05
N HIS A 278 -29.00 -7.37 -15.29
CA HIS A 278 -28.76 -6.82 -16.62
C HIS A 278 -27.29 -6.36 -16.75
N ALA A 279 -26.86 -6.12 -17.99
CA ALA A 279 -25.62 -5.43 -18.32
C ALA A 279 -25.90 -4.20 -19.18
N ARG A 280 -25.05 -3.19 -19.02
CA ARG A 280 -25.02 -1.99 -19.85
C ARG A 280 -24.18 -2.26 -21.09
N VAL A 281 -24.73 -1.95 -22.26
CA VAL A 281 -24.04 -2.00 -23.56
C VAL A 281 -24.27 -0.65 -24.23
N GLY A 282 -23.27 0.23 -24.18
CA GLY A 282 -23.45 1.64 -24.53
C GLY A 282 -24.51 2.30 -23.64
N THR A 283 -25.61 2.76 -24.24
CA THR A 283 -26.79 3.30 -23.52
C THR A 283 -27.87 2.25 -23.26
N SER A 284 -27.78 1.09 -23.91
CA SER A 284 -28.80 0.03 -23.85
C SER A 284 -28.61 -0.87 -22.64
N LYS A 285 -29.71 -1.47 -22.19
CA LYS A 285 -29.77 -2.42 -21.09
C LYS A 285 -30.16 -3.79 -21.62
N VAL A 286 -29.31 -4.79 -21.41
CA VAL A 286 -29.50 -6.16 -21.92
C VAL A 286 -29.59 -7.15 -20.74
N PRO A 287 -30.51 -8.14 -20.76
CA PRO A 287 -30.58 -9.16 -19.72
C PRO A 287 -29.27 -9.94 -19.57
N LEU A 288 -28.86 -10.17 -18.32
CA LEU A 288 -27.60 -10.82 -18.00
C LEU A 288 -27.84 -12.30 -17.66
N ASN A 289 -27.52 -13.17 -18.61
CA ASN A 289 -27.59 -14.63 -18.41
C ASN A 289 -26.32 -15.19 -17.74
N SER A 290 -26.36 -16.44 -17.30
CA SER A 290 -25.24 -17.10 -16.62
C SER A 290 -23.97 -17.19 -17.47
N THR A 291 -24.11 -17.36 -18.79
CA THR A 291 -22.97 -17.39 -19.73
C THR A 291 -22.20 -16.07 -19.72
N LEU A 292 -22.91 -14.94 -19.80
CA LEU A 292 -22.32 -13.61 -19.74
C LEU A 292 -21.69 -13.34 -18.37
N LYS A 293 -22.35 -13.76 -17.28
CA LYS A 293 -21.77 -13.66 -15.92
C LYS A 293 -20.42 -14.39 -15.85
N ASN A 294 -20.36 -15.62 -16.34
CA ASN A 294 -19.12 -16.40 -16.34
C ASN A 294 -18.02 -15.71 -17.16
N ARG A 295 -18.34 -15.15 -18.33
CA ARG A 295 -17.36 -14.40 -19.15
C ARG A 295 -16.78 -13.19 -18.42
N ILE A 296 -17.61 -12.44 -17.69
CA ILE A 296 -17.14 -11.30 -16.86
C ILE A 296 -16.20 -11.81 -15.77
N LEU A 297 -16.56 -12.90 -15.08
CA LEU A 297 -15.73 -13.48 -14.02
C LEU A 297 -14.41 -14.01 -14.56
N ASP A 298 -14.40 -14.64 -15.73
CA ASP A 298 -13.18 -15.17 -16.33
C ASP A 298 -12.21 -14.05 -16.71
N LEU A 299 -12.70 -12.97 -17.33
CA LEU A 299 -11.85 -11.80 -17.62
C LEU A 299 -11.36 -11.13 -16.33
N THR A 300 -12.22 -11.03 -15.32
CA THR A 300 -11.86 -10.50 -14.00
C THR A 300 -10.78 -11.37 -13.32
N ARG A 301 -10.89 -12.69 -13.43
CA ARG A 301 -9.86 -13.63 -12.92
C ARG A 301 -8.55 -13.43 -13.67
N GLN A 302 -8.58 -13.28 -14.99
CA GLN A 302 -7.36 -13.00 -15.77
C GLN A 302 -6.66 -11.72 -15.30
N TYR A 303 -7.40 -10.66 -14.98
CA TYR A 303 -6.84 -9.44 -14.40
C TYR A 303 -6.22 -9.70 -13.01
N GLY A 304 -6.89 -10.47 -12.16
CA GLY A 304 -6.47 -10.72 -10.78
C GLY A 304 -5.37 -11.77 -10.59
N THR A 305 -5.31 -12.80 -11.44
CA THR A 305 -4.36 -13.92 -11.35
C THR A 305 -3.31 -13.91 -12.46
N GLY A 306 -3.45 -13.01 -13.43
CA GLY A 306 -2.46 -12.83 -14.48
C GLY A 306 -1.19 -12.14 -13.98
N ARG A 307 -0.30 -11.79 -14.91
CA ARG A 307 0.95 -11.06 -14.61
C ARG A 307 0.70 -9.70 -13.95
N ASP A 308 -0.46 -9.11 -14.22
CA ASP A 308 -0.81 -7.79 -13.72
C ASP A 308 -1.26 -7.82 -12.24
N THR A 309 -1.75 -8.96 -11.73
CA THR A 309 -2.17 -9.17 -10.32
C THR A 309 -3.06 -8.05 -9.78
N LEU A 310 -4.08 -7.66 -10.54
CA LEU A 310 -4.90 -6.48 -10.27
C LEU A 310 -5.94 -6.76 -9.18
N ARG A 311 -6.16 -5.79 -8.31
CA ARG A 311 -7.34 -5.71 -7.46
C ARG A 311 -8.51 -5.24 -8.32
N CYS A 312 -9.47 -6.11 -8.58
CA CYS A 312 -10.64 -5.79 -9.39
C CYS A 312 -11.82 -5.28 -8.53
N LEU A 313 -12.54 -4.28 -9.03
CA LEU A 313 -13.84 -3.85 -8.52
C LEU A 313 -14.88 -3.91 -9.63
N GLY A 314 -16.01 -4.55 -9.33
CA GLY A 314 -17.20 -4.53 -10.18
C GLY A 314 -17.99 -3.26 -9.92
N LEU A 315 -18.41 -2.60 -10.99
CA LEU A 315 -19.19 -1.36 -10.96
C LEU A 315 -20.55 -1.63 -11.59
N ALA A 316 -21.61 -1.23 -10.90
CA ALA A 316 -22.98 -1.45 -11.32
C ALA A 316 -23.89 -0.30 -10.88
N THR A 317 -25.08 -0.23 -11.47
CA THR A 317 -26.10 0.78 -11.13
C THR A 317 -27.44 0.09 -10.92
N ALA A 318 -28.16 0.42 -9.85
CA ALA A 318 -29.59 0.17 -9.78
C ALA A 318 -30.32 1.29 -10.52
N ASP A 319 -30.96 0.95 -11.65
CA ASP A 319 -31.61 1.95 -12.50
C ASP A 319 -32.86 2.55 -11.88
N ASN A 320 -33.56 1.78 -11.06
CA ASN A 320 -34.81 2.13 -10.39
C ASN A 320 -34.71 1.67 -8.92
N PRO A 321 -33.95 2.38 -8.08
CA PRO A 321 -33.81 2.03 -6.67
C PRO A 321 -35.13 2.20 -5.92
N LEU A 322 -35.25 1.55 -4.76
CA LEU A 322 -36.32 1.81 -3.80
C LEU A 322 -36.31 3.30 -3.39
N LYS A 323 -37.46 3.82 -2.95
CA LYS A 323 -37.49 5.19 -2.43
C LYS A 323 -36.79 5.24 -1.07
N PRO A 324 -36.16 6.38 -0.69
CA PRO A 324 -35.50 6.50 0.60
C PRO A 324 -36.43 6.23 1.79
N GLU A 325 -37.72 6.55 1.66
CA GLU A 325 -38.76 6.31 2.67
C GLU A 325 -38.97 4.81 2.96
N ASP A 326 -38.69 3.95 1.99
CA ASP A 326 -38.82 2.50 2.09
C ASP A 326 -37.50 1.82 2.52
N MET A 327 -36.44 2.61 2.76
CA MET A 327 -35.13 2.13 3.18
C MET A 327 -34.89 2.43 4.66
N ASP A 328 -34.70 1.37 5.45
CA ASP A 328 -34.14 1.50 6.78
C ASP A 328 -32.63 1.67 6.70
N LEU A 329 -32.16 2.92 6.83
CA LEU A 329 -30.74 3.29 6.77
C LEU A 329 -30.01 3.03 8.10
N GLY A 330 -30.72 2.72 9.19
CA GLY A 330 -30.13 2.43 10.49
C GLY A 330 -29.64 0.99 10.63
N ASP A 331 -30.12 0.08 9.80
CA ASP A 331 -29.76 -1.34 9.81
C ASP A 331 -28.95 -1.73 8.57
N SER A 332 -27.63 -1.78 8.73
CA SER A 332 -26.69 -2.13 7.65
C SER A 332 -26.87 -3.55 7.13
N ASN A 333 -27.49 -4.46 7.89
CA ASN A 333 -27.78 -5.81 7.41
C ASN A 333 -28.83 -5.81 6.28
N LYS A 334 -29.64 -4.76 6.15
CA LYS A 334 -30.63 -4.67 5.07
C LYS A 334 -30.04 -4.16 3.76
N PHE A 335 -28.85 -3.58 3.75
CA PHE A 335 -28.30 -2.91 2.57
C PHE A 335 -28.14 -3.86 1.36
N HIS A 336 -27.87 -5.14 1.60
CA HIS A 336 -27.81 -6.12 0.52
C HIS A 336 -29.15 -6.30 -0.22
N THR A 337 -30.29 -6.01 0.44
CA THR A 337 -31.63 -6.09 -0.14
C THR A 337 -31.97 -4.89 -1.01
N TYR A 338 -31.33 -3.74 -0.74
CA TYR A 338 -31.47 -2.52 -1.55
C TYR A 338 -30.57 -2.55 -2.79
N GLU A 339 -29.41 -3.22 -2.70
CA GLU A 339 -28.44 -3.38 -3.79
C GLU A 339 -28.76 -4.60 -4.68
N VAL A 340 -29.99 -4.71 -5.19
CA VAL A 340 -30.47 -5.83 -6.04
C VAL A 340 -30.98 -5.34 -7.40
N ASN A 341 -31.21 -6.27 -8.34
CA ASN A 341 -31.65 -5.98 -9.70
C ASN A 341 -30.72 -4.99 -10.43
N LEU A 342 -29.42 -5.09 -10.15
CA LEU A 342 -28.42 -4.17 -10.66
C LEU A 342 -28.19 -4.37 -12.16
N THR A 343 -27.72 -3.30 -12.81
CA THR A 343 -27.19 -3.31 -14.17
C THR A 343 -25.67 -3.21 -14.09
N PHE A 344 -24.97 -4.27 -14.50
CA PHE A 344 -23.51 -4.29 -14.55
C PHE A 344 -23.00 -3.30 -15.60
N VAL A 345 -22.02 -2.46 -15.23
CA VAL A 345 -21.47 -1.43 -16.11
C VAL A 345 -20.07 -1.81 -16.58
N GLY A 346 -19.21 -2.25 -15.67
CA GLY A 346 -17.85 -2.62 -16.00
C GLY A 346 -17.03 -3.03 -14.79
N VAL A 347 -15.76 -3.31 -15.02
CA VAL A 347 -14.78 -3.62 -13.98
C VAL A 347 -13.57 -2.72 -14.14
N VAL A 348 -13.03 -2.28 -13.02
CA VAL A 348 -11.75 -1.58 -12.95
C VAL A 348 -10.74 -2.47 -12.21
N GLY A 349 -9.54 -2.58 -12.75
CA GLY A 349 -8.41 -3.29 -12.19
C GLY A 349 -7.34 -2.30 -11.75
N MET A 350 -7.04 -2.29 -10.46
CA MET A 350 -6.04 -1.41 -9.88
C MET A 350 -4.86 -2.18 -9.29
N LEU A 351 -3.69 -1.57 -9.36
CA LEU A 351 -2.45 -2.11 -8.86
C LEU A 351 -1.88 -1.13 -7.84
N ASP A 352 -1.30 -1.68 -6.77
CA ASP A 352 -0.32 -0.96 -5.96
C ASP A 352 1.07 -1.32 -6.50
N PRO A 353 1.70 -0.42 -7.29
CA PRO A 353 2.86 -0.78 -8.08
C PRO A 353 4.08 -1.05 -7.19
N PRO A 354 4.94 -2.01 -7.56
CA PRO A 354 6.19 -2.24 -6.87
C PRO A 354 7.08 -1.00 -6.95
N ARG A 355 7.98 -0.86 -5.98
CA ARG A 355 9.04 0.16 -6.05
C ARG A 355 10.01 -0.16 -7.20
N LYS A 356 10.76 0.84 -7.67
CA LYS A 356 11.56 0.73 -8.91
C LYS A 356 12.96 0.16 -8.68
N GLU A 357 13.52 0.44 -7.51
CA GLU A 357 14.76 -0.15 -7.00
C GLU A 357 14.68 -1.67 -6.89
#